data_AF-A0A381TGN7-F1
#
_entry.id   AF-A0A381TGN7-F1
#
_cell.length_a   1.000
_cell.length_b   1.000
_cell.length_c   1.000
_cell.angle_alpha   90.00
_cell.angle_beta   90.00
_cell.angle_gamma   90.00
#
_symmetry.space_group_name_H-M   'P 1'
#
loop_
_entity.id
_entity.type
_entity.pdbx_description
1 polymer ?
#
loop_
_entity_poly.entity_id
_entity_poly.type
_entity_poly.pdbx_seq_one_letter_code
_entity_poly.pdbx_strand_id
1 'polypeptide(L)'
;MVFNFKEIKMSKLLVILMMTVLSLSALAADKHFERNQLPQLNQEILDSSDYSYEKTTVPTKDIIPVQTQRVREFRVQDKEWLLNDEYGPLIIDRDNYLIDGHHRLDGIKELQIKNVRVLRVNASIEEIVEAFKKYQDHTPTYEPITSTPDQRDLITITQ
;
A
#
# COMPACT_ATOMS: atom_id res chain seq x y z
N MET A 1 -21.26 24.10 -47.33
CA MET A 1 -22.05 23.12 -46.56
C MET A 1 -22.13 23.65 -45.14
N VAL A 2 -23.25 24.28 -44.75
CA VAL A 2 -23.40 24.89 -43.42
C VAL A 2 -23.97 23.82 -42.49
N PHE A 3 -23.16 23.37 -41.52
CA PHE A 3 -23.62 22.43 -40.50
C PHE A 3 -24.49 23.20 -39.50
N ASN A 4 -25.76 22.84 -39.45
CA ASN A 4 -26.73 23.38 -38.51
C ASN A 4 -26.67 22.55 -37.21
N PHE A 5 -25.99 23.08 -36.18
CA PHE A 5 -25.94 22.43 -34.87
C PHE A 5 -27.23 22.77 -34.10
N LYS A 6 -28.13 21.80 -34.00
CA LYS A 6 -29.34 21.90 -33.19
C LYS A 6 -28.94 21.79 -31.72
N GLU A 7 -29.21 22.82 -30.91
CA GLU A 7 -28.96 22.77 -29.47
C GLU A 7 -29.78 21.63 -28.83
N ILE A 8 -29.07 20.68 -28.21
CA ILE A 8 -29.66 19.57 -27.48
C ILE A 8 -29.98 20.09 -26.07
N LYS A 9 -31.27 20.29 -25.77
CA LYS A 9 -31.71 20.59 -24.40
C LYS A 9 -31.60 19.33 -23.54
N MET A 10 -30.49 19.21 -22.81
CA MET A 10 -30.27 18.14 -21.85
C MET A 10 -31.21 18.29 -20.64
N SER A 11 -31.94 17.24 -20.31
CA SER A 11 -32.80 17.20 -19.11
C SER A 11 -31.96 17.39 -17.85
N LYS A 12 -32.44 18.19 -16.89
CA LYS A 12 -31.78 18.34 -15.58
C LYS A 12 -31.56 16.99 -14.88
N LEU A 13 -32.47 16.04 -15.09
CA LEU A 13 -32.34 14.67 -14.57
C LEU A 13 -31.17 13.92 -15.24
N LEU A 14 -30.93 14.13 -16.53
CA LEU A 14 -29.81 13.55 -17.27
C LEU A 14 -28.46 14.13 -16.79
N VAL A 15 -28.43 15.44 -16.50
CA VAL A 15 -27.24 16.09 -15.94
C VAL A 15 -26.93 15.58 -14.54
N ILE A 16 -27.95 15.45 -13.68
CA ILE A 16 -27.79 14.89 -12.33
C ILE A 16 -27.33 13.43 -12.40
N LEU A 17 -27.93 12.62 -13.28
CA LEU A 17 -27.54 11.23 -13.49
C LEU A 17 -26.09 11.11 -13.98
N MET A 18 -25.71 11.89 -14.99
CA MET A 18 -24.34 11.93 -15.50
C MET A 18 -23.35 12.36 -14.40
N MET A 19 -23.69 13.37 -13.58
CA MET A 19 -22.85 13.79 -12.46
C MET A 19 -22.70 12.69 -11.41
N THR A 20 -23.78 11.97 -11.05
CA THR A 20 -23.70 10.83 -10.14
C THR A 20 -22.86 9.68 -10.69
N VAL A 21 -22.96 9.39 -11.99
CA VAL A 21 -22.15 8.35 -12.65
C VAL A 21 -20.68 8.78 -12.73
N LEU A 22 -20.41 10.06 -13.01
CA LEU A 22 -19.04 10.62 -13.02
C LEU A 22 -18.38 10.54 -11.65
N SER A 23 -19.14 10.79 -10.57
CA SER A 23 -18.66 10.64 -9.19
C SER A 23 -18.50 9.18 -8.76
N LEU A 24 -19.29 8.24 -9.30
CA LEU A 24 -19.06 6.80 -9.08
C LEU A 24 -17.80 6.29 -9.80
N SER A 25 -17.37 6.98 -10.87
CA SER A 25 -16.16 6.66 -11.64
C SER A 25 -14.92 7.45 -11.22
N ALA A 26 -14.87 8.01 -10.01
CA ALA A 26 -13.61 8.40 -9.38
C ALA A 26 -12.81 7.11 -9.12
N LEU A 27 -12.24 6.60 -10.21
CA LEU A 27 -11.36 5.46 -10.29
C LEU A 27 -10.28 5.69 -9.25
N ALA A 28 -10.23 4.83 -8.24
CA ALA A 28 -9.09 4.75 -7.33
C ALA A 28 -7.85 4.73 -8.22
N ALA A 29 -7.12 5.84 -8.27
CA ALA A 29 -5.88 5.89 -9.04
C ALA A 29 -5.00 4.76 -8.49
N ASP A 30 -4.40 3.97 -9.38
CA ASP A 30 -3.46 2.93 -8.96
C ASP A 30 -2.26 3.62 -8.30
N LYS A 31 -2.29 3.66 -6.96
CA LYS A 31 -1.26 4.28 -6.15
C LYS A 31 -0.08 3.33 -6.08
N HIS A 32 1.10 3.84 -6.38
CA HIS A 32 2.35 3.09 -6.42
C HIS A 32 3.42 3.81 -5.60
N PHE A 33 3.98 3.10 -4.62
CA PHE A 33 5.06 3.59 -3.78
C PHE A 33 6.23 2.60 -3.79
N GLU A 34 7.45 3.13 -3.84
CA GLU A 34 8.66 2.39 -3.56
C GLU A 34 8.75 2.06 -2.06
N ARG A 35 9.52 1.01 -1.70
CA ARG A 35 9.66 0.58 -0.29
C ARG A 35 10.06 1.74 0.62
N ASN A 36 11.00 2.55 0.17
CA ASN A 36 11.58 3.65 0.92
C ASN A 36 10.70 4.91 0.97
N GLN A 37 9.53 4.90 0.31
CA GLN A 37 8.56 5.99 0.35
C GLN A 37 7.47 5.76 1.40
N LEU A 38 7.27 4.51 1.84
CA LEU A 38 6.27 4.19 2.86
C LEU A 38 6.89 4.24 4.26
N PRO A 39 6.28 4.95 5.22
CA PRO A 39 6.77 5.00 6.59
C PRO A 39 6.58 3.64 7.29
N GLN A 40 7.50 3.31 8.19
CA GLN A 40 7.34 2.18 9.12
C GLN A 40 6.69 2.70 10.41
N LEU A 41 5.45 2.30 10.66
CA LEU A 41 4.60 2.82 11.72
C LEU A 41 4.19 1.72 12.71
N ASN A 42 3.94 2.12 13.95
CA ASN A 42 3.34 1.28 14.98
C ASN A 42 2.34 2.12 15.79
N GLN A 43 1.66 1.50 16.74
CA GLN A 43 0.65 2.19 17.54
C GLN A 43 1.26 3.35 18.36
N GLU A 44 2.45 3.17 18.94
CA GLU A 44 3.11 4.20 19.77
C GLU A 44 3.45 5.47 18.97
N ILE A 45 3.89 5.30 17.71
CA ILE A 45 4.14 6.40 16.79
C ILE A 45 2.83 7.16 16.49
N LEU A 46 1.74 6.43 16.23
CA LEU A 46 0.43 7.04 15.98
C LEU A 46 -0.13 7.73 17.23
N ASP A 47 0.00 7.11 18.41
CA ASP A 47 -0.42 7.65 19.71
C ASP A 47 0.34 8.95 20.06
N SER A 48 1.55 9.12 19.52
CA SER A 48 2.40 10.31 19.70
C SER A 48 2.21 11.38 18.61
N SER A 49 1.21 11.22 17.73
CA SER A 49 0.95 12.11 16.59
C SER A 49 -0.41 12.80 16.70
N ASP A 50 -0.65 13.79 15.84
CA ASP A 50 -1.96 14.47 15.75
C ASP A 50 -3.02 13.67 14.94
N TYR A 51 -2.66 12.49 14.44
CA TYR A 51 -3.54 11.68 13.61
C TYR A 51 -4.42 10.74 14.45
N SER A 52 -5.74 10.90 14.35
CA SER A 52 -6.69 9.93 14.90
C SER A 52 -6.71 8.63 14.08
N TYR A 53 -6.89 7.50 14.75
CA TYR A 53 -7.09 6.21 14.12
C TYR A 53 -8.15 5.37 14.84
N GLU A 54 -8.73 4.41 14.13
CA GLU A 54 -9.69 3.43 14.66
C GLU A 54 -9.02 2.05 14.76
N LYS A 55 -9.23 1.35 15.88
CA LYS A 55 -8.88 -0.08 16.02
C LYS A 55 -10.07 -0.92 15.54
N THR A 56 -9.90 -1.65 14.45
CA THR A 56 -11.00 -2.41 13.85
C THR A 56 -10.50 -3.66 13.14
N THR A 57 -11.43 -4.45 12.61
CA THR A 57 -11.15 -5.65 11.83
C THR A 57 -11.66 -5.47 10.41
N VAL A 58 -10.84 -5.81 9.43
CA VAL A 58 -11.15 -5.64 7.99
C VAL A 58 -10.98 -6.97 7.26
N PRO A 59 -11.83 -7.31 6.28
CA PRO A 59 -11.60 -8.46 5.43
C PRO A 59 -10.26 -8.31 4.69
N THR A 60 -9.41 -9.33 4.73
CA THR A 60 -8.08 -9.32 4.08
C THR A 60 -8.14 -8.96 2.60
N LYS A 61 -9.22 -9.34 1.93
CA LYS A 61 -9.47 -9.05 0.50
C LYS A 61 -9.70 -7.56 0.20
N ASP A 62 -10.05 -6.76 1.21
CA ASP A 62 -10.36 -5.34 1.05
C ASP A 62 -9.12 -4.46 1.35
N ILE A 63 -8.00 -5.05 1.77
CA ILE A 63 -6.71 -4.37 1.94
C ILE A 63 -6.06 -4.15 0.57
N ILE A 64 -5.75 -2.89 0.25
CA ILE A 64 -5.20 -2.48 -1.04
C ILE A 64 -3.69 -2.25 -0.91
N PRO A 65 -2.83 -3.17 -1.37
CA PRO A 65 -1.39 -2.96 -1.33
C PRO A 65 -0.93 -2.00 -2.43
N VAL A 66 -0.05 -1.06 -2.08
CA VAL A 66 0.44 -0.02 -3.01
C VAL A 66 1.95 -0.09 -3.29
N GLN A 67 2.67 -0.94 -2.56
CA GLN A 67 4.12 -1.08 -2.72
C GLN A 67 4.47 -1.86 -4.00
N THR A 68 5.32 -1.28 -4.86
CA THR A 68 5.75 -1.85 -6.16
C THR A 68 6.77 -2.97 -6.02
N GLN A 69 7.72 -2.84 -5.08
CA GLN A 69 8.79 -3.81 -4.87
C GLN A 69 8.46 -4.77 -3.73
N ARG A 70 8.40 -6.08 -4.04
CA ARG A 70 8.32 -7.13 -3.02
C ARG A 70 9.41 -8.17 -3.27
N VAL A 71 10.38 -8.23 -2.38
CA VAL A 71 11.42 -9.28 -2.40
C VAL A 71 10.80 -10.55 -1.83
N ARG A 72 10.60 -11.56 -2.68
CA ARG A 72 9.90 -12.83 -2.34
C ARG A 72 10.68 -13.71 -1.35
N GLU A 73 11.95 -13.38 -1.08
CA GLU A 73 12.91 -14.25 -0.40
C GLU A 73 12.77 -14.29 1.13
N PHE A 74 11.96 -13.42 1.73
CA PHE A 74 11.70 -13.43 3.18
C PHE A 74 10.38 -14.13 3.53
N ARG A 75 10.23 -15.39 3.11
CA ARG A 75 9.16 -16.24 3.65
C ARG A 75 9.45 -16.47 5.13
N VAL A 76 8.64 -15.87 6.00
CA VAL A 76 8.70 -16.13 7.44
C VAL A 76 8.49 -17.63 7.64
N GLN A 77 9.51 -18.33 8.15
CA GLN A 77 9.46 -19.78 8.35
C GLN A 77 8.46 -20.17 9.45
N ASP A 78 8.30 -19.28 10.45
CA ASP A 78 7.33 -19.43 11.53
C ASP A 78 6.21 -18.39 11.40
N LYS A 79 4.97 -18.86 11.29
CA LYS A 79 3.77 -18.04 11.13
C LYS A 79 2.73 -18.34 12.20
N GLU A 80 3.09 -19.11 13.24
CA GLU A 80 2.16 -19.51 14.29
C GLU A 80 1.60 -18.29 15.03
N TRP A 81 2.44 -17.28 15.26
CA TRP A 81 2.06 -15.97 15.81
C TRP A 81 0.97 -15.23 15.01
N LEU A 82 0.85 -15.46 13.69
CA LEU A 82 -0.27 -14.91 12.89
C LEU A 82 -1.58 -15.67 13.17
N LEU A 83 -1.51 -16.98 13.40
CA LEU A 83 -2.67 -17.81 13.72
C LEU A 83 -3.14 -17.60 15.17
N ASN A 84 -2.20 -17.32 16.09
CA ASN A 84 -2.45 -17.05 17.50
C ASN A 84 -2.85 -15.59 17.77
N ASP A 85 -2.95 -14.75 16.74
CA ASP A 85 -3.28 -13.32 16.83
C ASP A 85 -2.27 -12.48 17.64
N GLU A 86 -1.00 -12.90 17.68
CA GLU A 86 0.09 -12.25 18.44
C GLU A 86 0.83 -11.17 17.64
N TYR A 87 0.36 -10.85 16.43
CA TYR A 87 0.97 -9.86 15.56
C TYR A 87 0.53 -8.43 15.87
N GLY A 88 1.37 -7.44 15.59
CA GLY A 88 0.92 -6.04 15.56
C GLY A 88 -0.15 -5.84 14.47
N PRO A 89 -1.19 -5.01 14.67
CA PRO A 89 -2.21 -4.74 13.65
C PRO A 89 -1.61 -4.10 12.40
N LEU A 90 -2.17 -4.40 11.21
CA LEU A 90 -1.78 -3.70 9.98
C LEU A 90 -2.14 -2.21 10.08
N ILE A 91 -1.45 -1.35 9.36
CA ILE A 91 -1.77 0.09 9.34
C ILE A 91 -2.24 0.45 7.95
N ILE A 92 -3.45 0.98 7.87
CA ILE A 92 -4.12 1.36 6.63
C ILE A 92 -4.59 2.81 6.69
N ASP A 93 -4.73 3.43 5.52
CA ASP A 93 -5.35 4.74 5.39
C ASP A 93 -6.90 4.64 5.41
N ARG A 94 -7.58 5.78 5.27
CA ARG A 94 -9.05 5.85 5.30
C ARG A 94 -9.73 5.01 4.21
N ASP A 95 -9.03 4.74 3.11
CA ASP A 95 -9.52 4.05 1.91
C ASP A 95 -8.98 2.59 1.80
N ASN A 96 -8.42 2.07 2.90
CA ASN A 96 -7.81 0.74 3.03
C ASN A 96 -6.50 0.52 2.25
N TYR A 97 -5.82 1.58 1.82
CA TYR A 97 -4.47 1.45 1.29
C TYR A 97 -3.49 1.06 2.41
N LEU A 98 -2.69 0.01 2.17
CA LEU A 98 -1.73 -0.49 3.14
C LEU A 98 -0.53 0.45 3.27
N ILE A 99 -0.28 0.92 4.49
CA ILE A 99 0.82 1.82 4.84
C ILE A 99 1.97 1.02 5.44
N ASP A 100 1.67 0.22 6.47
CA ASP A 100 2.62 -0.69 7.12
C ASP A 100 1.98 -2.07 7.31
N GLY A 101 2.81 -3.10 7.24
CA GLY A 101 2.48 -4.48 7.52
C GLY A 101 2.57 -5.36 6.30
N HIS A 102 3.31 -4.95 5.27
CA HIS A 102 3.46 -5.67 4.01
C HIS A 102 3.88 -7.14 4.21
N HIS A 103 4.91 -7.42 5.02
CA HIS A 103 5.33 -8.79 5.34
C HIS A 103 4.26 -9.58 6.11
N ARG A 104 3.55 -8.92 7.04
CA ARG A 104 2.43 -9.52 7.78
C ARG A 104 1.30 -9.88 6.83
N LEU A 105 0.95 -8.98 5.90
CA LEU A 105 -0.07 -9.20 4.90
C LEU A 105 0.27 -10.36 3.96
N ASP A 106 1.54 -10.51 3.57
CA ASP A 106 1.98 -11.66 2.77
C ASP A 106 1.77 -12.98 3.54
N GLY A 107 2.13 -13.04 4.82
CA GLY A 107 1.86 -14.19 5.69
C GLY A 107 0.37 -14.48 5.88
N ILE A 108 -0.44 -13.45 6.15
CA ILE A 108 -1.90 -13.51 6.26
C ILE A 108 -2.53 -14.09 4.98
N LYS A 109 -2.07 -13.63 3.80
CA LYS A 109 -2.55 -14.13 2.50
C LYS A 109 -2.17 -15.59 2.28
N GLU A 110 -0.95 -15.99 2.63
CA GLU A 110 -0.52 -17.38 2.51
C GLU A 110 -1.31 -18.32 3.42
N LEU A 111 -1.62 -17.89 4.65
CA LEU A 111 -2.45 -18.62 5.62
C LEU A 111 -3.96 -18.50 5.35
N GLN A 112 -4.38 -17.71 4.35
CA GLN A 112 -5.77 -17.49 3.98
C GLN A 112 -6.67 -16.93 5.10
N ILE A 113 -6.08 -16.20 6.07
CA ILE A 113 -6.80 -15.53 7.15
C ILE A 113 -7.78 -14.52 6.53
N LYS A 114 -9.07 -14.61 6.89
CA LYS A 114 -10.14 -13.85 6.22
C LYS A 114 -10.32 -12.43 6.73
N ASN A 115 -10.03 -12.21 8.01
CA ASN A 115 -10.26 -10.96 8.71
C ASN A 115 -9.02 -10.63 9.53
N VAL A 116 -8.58 -9.37 9.50
CA VAL A 116 -7.32 -8.94 10.13
C VAL A 116 -7.53 -7.70 10.96
N ARG A 117 -6.78 -7.59 12.06
CA ARG A 117 -6.76 -6.38 12.89
C ARG A 117 -5.99 -5.28 12.20
N VAL A 118 -6.57 -4.08 12.19
CA VAL A 118 -5.97 -2.89 11.59
C VAL A 118 -6.07 -1.68 12.52
N LEU A 119 -5.12 -0.77 12.35
CA LEU A 119 -5.24 0.63 12.75
C LEU A 119 -5.60 1.41 11.48
N ARG A 120 -6.85 1.88 11.38
CA ARG A 120 -7.30 2.71 10.26
C ARG A 120 -7.08 4.18 10.61
N VAL A 121 -6.10 4.79 9.97
CA VAL A 121 -5.80 6.21 10.17
C VAL A 121 -6.81 7.04 9.37
N ASN A 122 -7.40 8.06 9.98
CA ASN A 122 -8.38 8.94 9.32
C ASN A 122 -7.70 10.00 8.42
N ALA A 123 -6.79 9.55 7.56
CA ALA A 123 -6.02 10.36 6.62
C ALA A 123 -5.82 9.58 5.32
N SER A 124 -5.48 10.26 4.23
CA SER A 124 -5.05 9.59 3.00
C SER A 124 -3.61 9.12 3.14
N ILE A 125 -3.23 8.09 2.38
CA ILE A 125 -1.84 7.61 2.37
C ILE A 125 -0.84 8.72 2.00
N GLU A 126 -1.18 9.68 1.14
CA GLU A 126 -0.30 10.81 0.78
C GLU A 126 -0.05 11.72 1.99
N GLU A 127 -1.10 12.05 2.74
CA GLU A 127 -0.99 12.85 3.97
C GLU A 127 -0.10 12.14 5.01
N ILE A 128 -0.26 10.82 5.14
CA ILE A 128 0.50 10.01 6.09
C ILE A 128 1.96 9.86 5.64
N VAL A 129 2.21 9.59 4.37
CA VAL A 129 3.57 9.51 3.81
C VAL A 129 4.31 10.82 4.03
N GLU A 130 3.66 11.97 3.82
CA GLU A 130 4.26 13.29 4.06
C GLU A 130 4.55 13.53 5.54
N ALA A 131 3.57 13.33 6.43
CA ALA A 131 3.71 13.64 7.85
C ALA A 131 4.70 12.73 8.58
N PHE A 132 4.83 11.48 8.12
CA PHE A 132 5.66 10.47 8.77
C PHE A 132 6.97 10.18 8.00
N LYS A 133 7.43 11.09 7.13
CA LYS A 133 8.70 10.96 6.37
C LYS A 133 9.89 10.50 7.22
N LYS A 134 10.01 10.98 8.46
CA LYS A 134 11.10 10.61 9.38
C LYS A 134 11.14 9.12 9.76
N TYR A 135 10.07 8.37 9.49
CA TYR A 135 9.96 6.93 9.73
C TYR A 135 10.12 6.10 8.45
N GLN A 136 10.48 6.71 7.32
CA GLN A 136 10.81 5.98 6.11
C GLN A 136 12.14 5.25 6.26
N ASP A 137 12.18 4.00 5.81
CA ASP A 137 13.39 3.18 5.80
C ASP A 137 14.09 3.29 4.45
N HIS A 138 15.20 4.02 4.42
CA HIS A 138 16.05 4.20 3.24
C HIS A 138 17.22 3.20 3.18
N THR A 139 17.27 2.22 4.08
CA THR A 139 18.31 1.18 4.02
C THR A 139 18.18 0.41 2.70
N PRO A 140 19.25 0.33 1.89
CA PRO A 140 19.23 -0.45 0.66
C PRO A 140 18.90 -1.91 0.95
N THR A 141 17.99 -2.49 0.18
CA THR A 141 17.70 -3.95 0.25
C THR A 141 18.78 -4.79 -0.45
N TYR A 142 19.77 -4.14 -1.06
CA TYR A 142 20.94 -4.73 -1.67
C TYR A 142 22.11 -3.77 -1.46
N GLU A 143 23.20 -4.26 -0.87
CA GLU A 143 24.49 -3.56 -0.93
C GLU A 143 24.99 -3.67 -2.38
N PRO A 144 25.15 -2.55 -3.12
CA PRO A 144 25.79 -2.63 -4.42
C PRO A 144 27.17 -3.26 -4.23
N ILE A 145 27.55 -4.20 -5.11
CA ILE A 145 28.90 -4.77 -5.14
C ILE A 145 29.86 -3.64 -5.50
N THR A 146 30.30 -2.86 -4.52
CA THR A 146 31.29 -1.77 -4.71
C THR A 146 32.72 -2.28 -4.59
N SER A 147 32.92 -3.54 -4.24
CA SER A 147 34.20 -4.22 -4.45
C SER A 147 34.24 -4.74 -5.88
N THR A 148 35.25 -4.32 -6.65
CA THR A 148 35.68 -5.00 -7.87
C THR A 148 35.61 -6.52 -7.63
N PRO A 149 34.94 -7.32 -8.47
CA PRO A 149 34.89 -8.77 -8.29
C PRO A 149 36.31 -9.29 -8.12
N ASP A 150 36.56 -10.10 -7.08
CA ASP A 150 37.84 -10.76 -6.93
C ASP A 150 38.05 -11.59 -8.22
N GLN A 151 39.25 -11.55 -8.78
CA GLN A 151 39.57 -12.27 -10.02
C GLN A 151 39.34 -13.79 -9.88
N ARG A 152 39.23 -14.28 -8.64
CA ARG A 152 38.84 -15.66 -8.27
C ARG A 152 37.35 -15.97 -8.43
N ASP A 153 36.48 -14.96 -8.48
CA ASP A 153 35.04 -15.10 -8.66
C ASP A 153 34.63 -15.10 -10.15
N LEU A 154 35.59 -14.83 -11.05
CA LEU A 154 35.39 -14.91 -12.48
C LEU A 154 35.55 -16.36 -12.94
N ILE A 155 34.50 -16.93 -13.52
CA ILE A 155 34.60 -18.20 -14.25
C ILE A 155 35.45 -17.98 -15.51
N THR A 156 36.64 -18.59 -15.55
CA THR A 156 37.45 -18.65 -16.77
C THR A 156 36.69 -19.49 -17.80
N ILE A 157 36.09 -18.82 -18.79
CA ILE A 157 35.54 -19.51 -19.95
C ILE A 157 36.72 -19.86 -20.86
N THR A 158 37.20 -21.10 -20.77
CA THR A 158 38.17 -21.64 -21.72
C THR A 158 37.47 -21.86 -23.05
N GLN A 159 38.00 -21.25 -24.14
CA GLN A 159 37.59 -21.50 -25.52
C GLN A 159 38.10 -22.85 -26.03
#